data_AF-A0AAW7KDN3-F1
#
_entry.id   AF-A0AAW7KDN3-F1
#
_cell.length_a   1.000
_cell.length_b   1.000
_cell.length_c   1.000
_cell.angle_alpha   90.00
_cell.angle_beta   90.00
_cell.angle_gamma   90.00
#
_symmetry.space_group_name_H-M   'P 1'
#
loop_
_entity.id
_entity.type
_entity.pdbx_description
1 polymer ?
#
loop_
_entity_poly.entity_id
_entity_poly.type
_entity_poly.pdbx_seq_one_letter_code
_entity_poly.pdbx_strand_id
1 'polypeptide(L)'
;MKEVDKRVIWKNMNELQLLLKISQFIEKNSIKTCSQYQEKLSEFPKEVPSVWFIIQRYGSWNNLLRKIDRKENQHYQWNHLSDEELIDIACSFIEEEQICSQRKYEQKVVGKNVPSLSTLKKRMGDVRPLFKKHLEESLVVPTNFELLLELKKEIIRLELEQDLSMTTFKQKNQSPQLPSVDTIMRRTNKNWEELMSELGYNYREIKREKMKRNLKRR
;
A
#
# COMPACT_ATOMS: atom_id res chain seq x y z
N MET A 1 -39.24 56.04 16.73
CA MET A 1 -39.24 54.71 16.07
C MET A 1 -38.15 53.88 16.71
N LYS A 2 -38.47 52.72 17.31
CA LYS A 2 -37.46 51.83 17.90
C LYS A 2 -36.67 51.18 16.75
N GLU A 3 -35.35 51.30 16.78
CA GLU A 3 -34.48 50.58 15.85
C GLU A 3 -34.79 49.08 15.94
N VAL A 4 -35.22 48.50 14.82
CA VAL A 4 -35.46 47.06 14.71
C VAL A 4 -34.10 46.38 14.86
N ASP A 5 -33.93 45.62 15.95
CA ASP A 5 -32.71 44.86 16.21
C ASP A 5 -32.44 43.90 15.03
N LYS A 6 -31.46 44.24 14.18
CA LYS A 6 -31.13 43.51 12.95
C LYS A 6 -30.34 42.21 13.23
N ARG A 7 -30.27 41.76 14.48
CA ARG A 7 -29.57 40.53 14.85
C ARG A 7 -30.35 39.32 14.36
N VAL A 8 -29.73 38.53 13.49
CA VAL A 8 -30.29 37.24 13.06
C VAL A 8 -30.26 36.29 14.24
N ILE A 9 -31.43 35.98 14.80
CA ILE A 9 -31.57 34.98 15.87
C ILE A 9 -31.73 33.61 15.21
N TRP A 10 -30.62 32.89 15.05
CA TRP A 10 -30.59 31.56 14.43
C TRP A 10 -31.54 30.54 15.11
N LYS A 11 -31.80 30.71 16.42
CA LYS A 11 -32.73 29.86 17.18
C LYS A 11 -34.18 29.95 16.70
N ASN A 12 -34.58 31.07 16.10
CA ASN A 12 -35.96 31.33 15.67
C ASN A 12 -36.19 30.96 14.19
N MET A 13 -35.13 30.54 13.48
CA MET A 13 -35.20 30.15 12.07
C MET A 13 -35.71 28.70 11.93
N ASN A 14 -36.55 28.46 10.93
CA ASN A 14 -37.00 27.10 10.60
C ASN A 14 -35.78 26.21 10.26
N GLU A 15 -35.82 24.94 10.70
CA GLU A 15 -34.73 23.98 10.47
C GLU A 15 -34.35 23.85 8.99
N LEU A 16 -35.33 23.75 8.08
CA LEU A 16 -35.07 23.64 6.64
C LEU A 16 -34.40 24.90 6.09
N GLN A 17 -34.86 26.09 6.51
CA GLN A 17 -34.27 27.35 6.08
C GLN A 17 -32.82 27.50 6.58
N LEU A 18 -32.57 27.07 7.82
CA LEU A 18 -31.25 27.09 8.42
C LEU A 18 -30.29 26.13 7.71
N LEU A 19 -30.73 24.88 7.46
CA LEU A 19 -29.95 23.88 6.73
C LEU A 19 -29.65 24.34 5.30
N LEU A 20 -30.66 24.86 4.58
CA LEU A 20 -30.49 25.37 3.22
C LEU A 20 -29.45 26.50 3.16
N LYS A 21 -29.55 27.45 4.10
CA LYS A 21 -28.63 28.59 4.18
C LYS A 21 -27.19 28.16 4.48
N ILE A 22 -27.01 27.20 5.39
CA ILE A 22 -25.70 26.61 5.67
C ILE A 22 -25.17 25.85 4.43
N SER A 23 -26.02 25.05 3.77
CA SER A 23 -25.64 24.29 2.57
C SER A 23 -25.16 25.20 1.44
N GLN A 24 -25.93 26.24 1.11
CA GLN A 24 -25.60 27.22 0.08
C GLN A 24 -24.26 27.92 0.36
N PHE A 25 -23.99 28.27 1.62
CA PHE A 25 -22.72 28.88 2.01
C PHE A 25 -21.54 27.91 1.84
N ILE A 26 -21.72 26.63 2.20
CA ILE A 26 -20.72 25.59 2.02
C ILE A 26 -20.45 25.35 0.53
N GLU A 27 -21.49 25.28 -0.30
CA GLU A 27 -21.41 25.19 -1.77
C GLU A 27 -20.64 26.38 -2.37
N LYS A 28 -21.09 27.61 -2.09
CA LYS A 28 -20.54 28.85 -2.64
C LYS A 28 -19.04 28.99 -2.37
N ASN A 29 -18.59 28.53 -1.21
CA ASN A 29 -17.19 28.66 -0.79
C ASN A 29 -16.39 27.35 -0.90
N SER A 30 -16.95 26.30 -1.51
CA SER A 30 -16.30 24.98 -1.66
C SER A 30 -15.72 24.40 -0.35
N ILE A 31 -16.43 24.60 0.76
CA ILE A 31 -15.99 24.21 2.11
C ILE A 31 -16.12 22.69 2.28
N LYS A 32 -15.05 22.04 2.74
CA LYS A 32 -15.00 20.59 3.01
C LYS A 32 -14.85 20.27 4.50
N THR A 33 -14.13 21.12 5.25
CA THR A 33 -13.84 20.86 6.67
C THR A 33 -14.42 21.94 7.59
N CYS A 34 -14.61 21.59 8.86
CA CYS A 34 -15.05 22.54 9.90
C CYS A 34 -14.07 23.73 10.05
N SER A 35 -12.76 23.48 9.86
CA SER A 35 -11.74 24.53 9.94
C SER A 35 -11.90 25.54 8.80
N GLN A 36 -12.12 25.08 7.57
CA GLN A 36 -12.38 25.93 6.41
C GLN A 36 -13.66 26.75 6.59
N TYR A 37 -14.69 26.16 7.22
CA TYR A 37 -15.91 26.88 7.55
C TYR A 37 -15.65 28.04 8.53
N GLN A 38 -14.86 27.80 9.57
CA GLN A 38 -14.51 28.82 10.56
C GLN A 38 -13.67 29.96 9.96
N GLU A 39 -12.72 29.61 9.08
CA GLU A 39 -11.92 30.57 8.34
C GLU A 39 -12.81 31.46 7.44
N LYS A 40 -13.70 30.85 6.66
CA LYS A 40 -14.64 31.59 5.79
C LYS A 40 -15.69 32.38 6.56
N LEU A 41 -16.09 31.94 7.75
CA LEU A 41 -16.95 32.72 8.63
C LEU A 41 -16.28 34.01 9.10
N SER A 42 -14.95 34.02 9.23
CA SER A 42 -14.18 35.21 9.61
C SER A 42 -14.17 36.26 8.48
N GLU A 43 -14.20 35.82 7.22
CA GLU A 43 -14.33 36.67 6.04
C GLU A 43 -15.77 37.19 5.83
N PHE A 44 -16.78 36.38 6.14
CA PHE A 44 -18.21 36.70 5.95
C PHE A 44 -19.00 36.63 7.26
N PRO A 45 -18.74 37.54 8.22
CA PRO A 45 -19.40 37.50 9.52
C PRO A 45 -20.91 37.72 9.35
N LYS A 46 -21.71 36.91 10.06
CA LYS A 46 -23.20 36.95 10.11
C LYS A 46 -23.95 36.38 8.90
N GLU A 47 -23.27 35.91 7.85
CA GLU A 47 -23.95 35.22 6.74
C GLU A 47 -24.55 33.87 7.18
N VAL A 48 -23.87 33.18 8.09
CA VAL A 48 -24.24 31.85 8.58
C VAL A 48 -23.97 31.73 10.09
N PRO A 49 -24.57 30.76 10.80
CA PRO A 49 -24.33 30.55 12.22
C PRO A 49 -22.87 30.19 12.53
N SER A 50 -22.46 30.43 13.78
CA SER A 50 -21.14 30.05 14.24
C SER A 50 -20.97 28.53 14.35
N VAL A 51 -19.71 28.07 14.27
CA VAL A 51 -19.35 26.66 14.53
C VAL A 51 -19.89 26.20 15.88
N TRP A 52 -19.78 27.03 16.91
CA TRP A 52 -20.32 26.72 18.23
C TRP A 52 -21.83 26.46 18.19
N PHE A 53 -22.60 27.30 17.50
CA PHE A 53 -24.04 27.11 17.36
C PHE A 53 -24.38 25.82 16.61
N ILE A 54 -23.62 25.51 15.55
CA ILE A 54 -23.76 24.27 14.78
C ILE A 54 -23.51 23.04 15.67
N ILE A 55 -22.43 23.03 16.44
CA ILE A 55 -22.10 21.93 17.35
C ILE A 55 -23.18 21.77 18.41
N GLN A 56 -23.65 22.87 19.01
CA GLN A 56 -24.72 22.82 20.01
C GLN A 56 -26.05 22.28 19.45
N ARG A 57 -26.42 22.67 18.22
CA ARG A 57 -27.71 22.29 17.63
C ARG A 57 -27.71 20.90 17.00
N TYR A 58 -26.61 20.50 16.39
CA TYR A 58 -26.52 19.26 15.61
C TYR A 58 -25.60 18.21 16.25
N GLY A 59 -24.93 18.54 17.35
CA GLY A 59 -24.00 17.67 18.08
C GLY A 59 -22.59 17.65 17.49
N SER A 60 -22.45 17.64 16.16
CA SER A 60 -21.16 17.71 15.47
C SER A 60 -21.27 18.29 14.07
N TRP A 61 -20.14 18.72 13.50
CA TRP A 61 -20.05 19.12 12.10
C TRP A 61 -20.47 18.00 11.14
N ASN A 62 -20.13 16.75 11.46
CA ASN A 62 -20.50 15.60 10.62
C ASN A 62 -22.01 15.31 10.68
N ASN A 63 -22.65 15.52 11.83
CA ASN A 63 -24.10 15.37 11.96
C ASN A 63 -24.84 16.42 11.12
N LEU A 64 -24.34 17.66 11.09
CA LEU A 64 -24.84 18.69 10.19
C LEU A 64 -24.71 18.26 8.72
N LEU A 65 -23.54 17.78 8.30
CA LEU A 65 -23.33 17.30 6.92
C LEU A 65 -24.28 16.16 6.55
N ARG A 66 -24.53 15.22 7.46
CA ARG A 66 -25.54 14.16 7.29
C ARG A 66 -26.94 14.71 7.07
N LYS A 67 -27.34 15.74 7.82
CA LYS A 67 -28.65 16.40 7.62
C LYS A 67 -28.75 17.19 6.31
N ILE A 68 -27.62 17.65 5.77
CA ILE A 68 -27.53 18.38 4.50
C ILE A 68 -27.38 17.40 3.31
N ASP A 69 -27.44 16.09 3.54
CA ASP A 69 -27.22 15.02 2.54
C ASP A 69 -25.87 15.15 1.81
N ARG A 70 -24.83 15.58 2.55
CA ARG A 70 -23.45 15.57 2.06
C ARG A 70 -22.69 14.41 2.67
N LYS A 71 -22.12 13.59 1.78
CA LYS A 71 -21.28 12.43 2.08
C LYS A 71 -20.29 12.76 3.20
N GLU A 72 -20.25 11.88 4.20
CA GLU A 72 -19.52 12.05 5.45
C GLU A 72 -18.04 12.43 5.24
N ASN A 73 -17.46 13.11 6.24
CA ASN A 73 -16.02 13.07 6.42
C ASN A 73 -15.61 11.61 6.64
N GLN A 74 -14.89 11.04 5.68
CA GLN A 74 -14.45 9.63 5.61
C GLN A 74 -13.71 9.12 6.85
N HIS A 75 -13.34 10.01 7.78
CA HIS A 75 -12.63 9.68 9.01
C HIS A 75 -13.39 8.75 9.96
N TYR A 76 -14.73 8.71 9.91
CA TYR A 76 -15.56 7.87 10.80
C TYR A 76 -16.31 6.75 10.07
N GLN A 77 -16.18 6.66 8.74
CA GLN A 77 -16.94 5.71 7.92
C GLN A 77 -16.61 4.24 8.24
N TRP A 78 -15.52 3.98 8.95
CA TRP A 78 -15.06 2.64 9.31
C TRP A 78 -15.39 2.25 10.75
N ASN A 79 -15.98 3.15 11.55
CA ASN A 79 -16.20 2.90 12.98
C ASN A 79 -17.33 1.92 13.28
N HIS A 80 -18.31 1.81 12.38
CA HIS A 80 -19.44 0.92 12.54
C HIS A 80 -19.15 -0.51 12.05
N LEU A 81 -18.07 -0.70 11.28
CA LEU A 81 -17.63 -2.01 10.81
C LEU A 81 -16.76 -2.69 11.86
N SER A 82 -16.90 -4.01 11.93
CA SER A 82 -15.99 -4.90 12.67
C SER A 82 -14.60 -4.94 12.01
N ASP A 83 -13.62 -5.47 12.74
CA ASP A 83 -12.27 -5.63 12.20
C ASP A 83 -12.24 -6.65 11.05
N GLU A 84 -13.06 -7.70 11.12
CA GLU A 84 -13.18 -8.72 10.08
C GLU A 84 -13.74 -8.15 8.78
N GLU A 85 -14.81 -7.34 8.86
CA GLU A 85 -15.39 -6.67 7.69
C GLU A 85 -14.40 -5.67 7.06
N LEU A 86 -13.63 -4.95 7.89
CA LEU A 86 -12.60 -4.04 7.40
C LEU A 86 -11.46 -4.76 6.69
N ILE A 87 -11.08 -5.93 7.20
CA ILE A 87 -10.08 -6.80 6.58
C ILE A 87 -10.60 -7.31 5.25
N ASP A 88 -11.84 -7.79 5.20
CA ASP A 88 -12.45 -8.31 3.97
C ASP A 88 -12.46 -7.27 2.86
N ILE A 89 -12.93 -6.05 3.14
CA ILE A 89 -12.89 -4.92 2.19
C ILE A 89 -11.47 -4.64 1.70
N ALA A 90 -10.48 -4.68 2.61
CA ALA A 90 -9.08 -4.44 2.24
C ALA A 90 -8.51 -5.57 1.38
N CYS A 91 -8.81 -6.83 1.72
CA CYS A 91 -8.40 -8.03 1.00
C CYS A 91 -8.99 -8.07 -0.41
N SER A 92 -10.31 -7.86 -0.57
CA SER A 92 -10.95 -7.80 -1.89
C SER A 92 -10.28 -6.74 -2.77
N PHE A 93 -10.01 -5.55 -2.23
CA PHE A 93 -9.32 -4.51 -2.99
C PHE A 93 -7.87 -4.89 -3.34
N ILE A 94 -7.15 -5.54 -2.43
CA ILE A 94 -5.79 -6.02 -2.69
C ILE A 94 -5.76 -7.04 -3.83
N GLU A 95 -6.73 -7.96 -3.85
CA GLU A 95 -6.88 -8.98 -4.89
C GLU A 95 -7.30 -8.39 -6.23
N GLU A 96 -8.33 -7.55 -6.26
CA GLU A 96 -8.82 -6.89 -7.48
C GLU A 96 -7.72 -6.05 -8.15
N GLU A 97 -6.97 -5.27 -7.37
CA GLU A 97 -5.96 -4.35 -7.88
C GLU A 97 -4.55 -4.96 -7.96
N GLN A 98 -4.43 -6.26 -7.64
CA GLN A 98 -3.17 -7.03 -7.65
C GLN A 98 -2.05 -6.30 -6.90
N ILE A 99 -2.34 -5.96 -5.64
CA ILE A 99 -1.48 -5.14 -4.79
C ILE A 99 -0.53 -6.03 -3.99
N CYS A 100 0.77 -5.93 -4.27
CA CYS A 100 1.79 -6.75 -3.61
C CYS A 100 2.57 -6.03 -2.49
N SER A 101 2.23 -4.77 -2.17
CA SER A 101 2.97 -4.02 -1.16
C SER A 101 2.15 -2.90 -0.51
N GLN A 102 2.49 -2.57 0.74
CA GLN A 102 1.90 -1.44 1.48
C GLN A 102 2.00 -0.12 0.72
N ARG A 103 3.15 0.16 0.08
CA ARG A 103 3.35 1.39 -0.70
C ARG A 103 2.41 1.46 -1.90
N LYS A 104 2.23 0.34 -2.61
CA LYS A 104 1.33 0.28 -3.77
C LYS A 104 -0.13 0.41 -3.33
N TYR A 105 -0.48 -0.12 -2.16
CA TYR A 105 -1.78 0.08 -1.53
C TYR A 105 -2.06 1.56 -1.28
N GLU A 106 -1.18 2.27 -0.57
CA GLU A 106 -1.35 3.69 -0.26
C GLU A 106 -1.55 4.56 -1.51
N GLN A 107 -0.87 4.23 -2.61
CA GLN A 107 -1.04 4.94 -3.88
C GLN A 107 -2.41 4.69 -4.52
N LYS A 108 -2.89 3.44 -4.52
CA LYS A 108 -4.15 3.06 -5.18
C LYS A 108 -5.40 3.39 -4.36
N VAL A 109 -5.29 3.50 -3.04
CA VAL A 109 -6.41 3.86 -2.15
C VAL A 109 -6.88 5.31 -2.36
N VAL A 110 -6.02 6.20 -2.87
CA VAL A 110 -6.37 7.62 -3.04
C VAL A 110 -7.59 7.77 -3.94
N GLY A 111 -8.68 8.33 -3.38
CA GLY A 111 -9.94 8.54 -4.11
C GLY A 111 -10.84 7.31 -4.23
N LYS A 112 -10.47 6.18 -3.60
CA LYS A 112 -11.29 4.96 -3.54
C LYS A 112 -12.00 4.86 -2.18
N ASN A 113 -13.16 4.21 -2.17
CA ASN A 113 -13.92 3.97 -0.95
C ASN A 113 -13.44 2.71 -0.21
N VAL A 114 -12.18 2.74 0.22
CA VAL A 114 -11.51 1.61 0.91
C VAL A 114 -10.71 2.16 2.10
N PRO A 115 -10.49 1.36 3.16
CA PRO A 115 -9.82 1.85 4.36
C PRO A 115 -8.37 2.25 4.06
N SER A 116 -7.93 3.36 4.66
CA SER A 116 -6.53 3.78 4.53
C SER A 116 -5.61 2.81 5.27
N LEU A 117 -4.34 2.73 4.86
CA LEU A 117 -3.35 1.91 5.57
C LEU A 117 -3.21 2.34 7.05
N SER A 118 -3.39 3.64 7.33
CA SER A 118 -3.41 4.17 8.70
C SER A 118 -4.60 3.64 9.50
N THR A 119 -5.79 3.60 8.88
CA THR A 119 -7.01 3.02 9.49
C THR A 119 -6.79 1.56 9.84
N LEU A 120 -6.26 0.77 8.90
CA LEU A 120 -5.95 -0.64 9.11
C LEU A 120 -4.93 -0.80 10.24
N LYS A 121 -3.78 -0.14 10.17
CA LYS A 121 -2.73 -0.21 11.23
C LYS A 121 -3.26 0.15 12.62
N LYS A 122 -4.19 1.12 12.71
CA LYS A 122 -4.78 1.52 13.99
C LYS A 122 -5.71 0.46 14.58
N ARG A 123 -6.45 -0.27 13.74
CA ARG A 123 -7.45 -1.27 14.17
C ARG A 123 -6.82 -2.65 14.41
N MET A 124 -6.03 -3.13 13.46
CA MET A 124 -5.47 -4.50 13.47
C MET A 124 -3.97 -4.58 13.77
N GLY A 125 -3.27 -3.44 13.89
CA GLY A 125 -1.83 -3.42 14.17
C GLY A 125 -0.99 -3.83 12.96
N ASP A 126 -0.54 -5.08 12.93
CA ASP A 126 0.32 -5.58 11.87
C ASP A 126 -0.45 -5.93 10.60
N VAL A 127 -0.32 -5.06 9.58
CA VAL A 127 -0.96 -5.21 8.27
C VAL A 127 -0.10 -5.96 7.25
N ARG A 128 1.13 -6.38 7.61
CA ARG A 128 2.01 -7.15 6.69
C ARG A 128 1.37 -8.43 6.15
N PRO A 129 0.57 -9.19 6.94
CA PRO A 129 -0.07 -10.42 6.45
C PRO A 129 -1.00 -10.18 5.25
N LEU A 130 -1.69 -9.03 5.18
CA LEU A 130 -2.62 -8.70 4.09
C LEU A 130 -1.96 -8.65 2.70
N PHE A 131 -0.66 -8.35 2.67
CA PHE A 131 0.10 -8.21 1.42
C PHE A 131 0.98 -9.42 1.11
N LYS A 132 0.92 -10.47 1.94
CA LYS A 132 1.54 -11.73 1.58
C LYS A 132 0.70 -12.30 0.46
N LYS A 133 1.29 -12.54 -0.71
CA LYS A 133 0.66 -13.38 -1.72
C LYS A 133 0.21 -14.66 -1.02
N HIS A 134 -1.05 -15.07 -1.20
CA HIS A 134 -1.37 -16.48 -1.14
C HIS A 134 -0.45 -17.14 -2.17
N LEU A 135 0.66 -17.67 -1.66
CA LEU A 135 1.63 -18.44 -2.42
C LEU A 135 1.04 -19.81 -2.83
N GLU A 136 -0.24 -20.01 -2.56
CA GLU A 136 -0.88 -21.32 -2.52
C GLU A 136 -1.40 -21.81 -3.87
N GLU A 137 -1.44 -21.00 -4.94
CA GLU A 137 -2.06 -21.48 -6.19
C GLU A 137 -1.30 -21.27 -7.50
N SER A 138 -0.05 -20.76 -7.52
CA SER A 138 0.59 -20.53 -8.83
C SER A 138 2.03 -20.98 -9.03
N LEU A 139 2.80 -21.34 -8.01
CA LEU A 139 4.13 -21.91 -8.26
C LEU A 139 4.42 -22.95 -7.18
N VAL A 140 4.53 -24.22 -7.59
CA VAL A 140 5.29 -25.22 -6.84
C VAL A 140 6.64 -24.57 -6.58
N VAL A 141 6.87 -24.09 -5.36
CA VAL A 141 8.14 -23.46 -4.98
C VAL A 141 9.17 -24.56 -5.10
N PRO A 142 10.06 -24.53 -6.12
CA PRO A 142 10.89 -25.69 -6.43
C PRO A 142 11.72 -26.00 -5.20
N THR A 143 11.74 -27.24 -4.71
CA THR A 143 12.55 -27.59 -3.54
C THR A 143 14.01 -27.18 -3.74
N ASN A 144 14.79 -27.04 -2.67
CA ASN A 144 16.22 -26.72 -2.83
C ASN A 144 16.93 -27.74 -3.73
N PHE A 145 16.49 -29.00 -3.71
CA PHE A 145 16.96 -30.04 -4.61
C PHE A 145 16.66 -29.75 -6.09
N GLU A 146 15.40 -29.44 -6.43
CA GLU A 146 15.00 -29.09 -7.80
C GLU A 146 15.73 -27.83 -8.30
N LEU A 147 15.90 -26.84 -7.42
CA LEU A 147 16.64 -25.62 -7.72
C LEU A 147 18.11 -25.90 -8.07
N LEU A 148 18.77 -26.77 -7.31
CA LEU A 148 20.15 -27.18 -7.55
C LEU A 148 20.25 -28.03 -8.83
N LEU A 149 19.27 -28.88 -9.10
CA LEU A 149 19.22 -29.68 -10.33
C LEU A 149 19.10 -28.79 -11.57
N GLU A 150 18.22 -27.78 -11.54
CA GLU A 150 18.10 -26.81 -12.62
C GLU A 150 19.36 -25.95 -12.77
N LEU A 151 19.99 -25.55 -11.67
CA LEU A 151 21.28 -24.85 -11.70
C LEU A 151 22.35 -25.69 -12.41
N LYS A 152 22.44 -26.99 -12.11
CA LYS A 152 23.38 -27.91 -12.76
C LYS A 152 23.10 -28.05 -14.25
N LYS A 153 21.84 -28.25 -14.64
CA LYS A 153 21.44 -28.33 -16.05
C LYS A 153 21.84 -27.07 -16.81
N GLU A 154 21.64 -25.90 -16.20
CA GLU A 154 21.98 -24.61 -16.82
C GLU A 154 23.50 -24.41 -16.95
N ILE A 155 24.29 -24.84 -15.96
CA ILE A 155 25.76 -24.83 -16.05
C ILE A 155 26.26 -25.69 -17.21
N ILE A 156 25.68 -26.87 -17.38
CA ILE A 156 25.99 -27.79 -18.50
C ILE A 156 25.57 -27.16 -19.83
N ARG A 157 24.35 -26.61 -19.92
CA ARG A 157 23.82 -25.94 -21.13
C ARG A 157 24.70 -24.78 -21.60
N LEU A 158 25.29 -24.04 -20.65
CA LEU A 158 26.18 -22.92 -20.93
C LEU A 158 27.65 -23.32 -21.15
N GLU A 159 27.96 -24.61 -21.08
CA GLU A 159 29.30 -25.20 -21.19
C GLU A 159 30.30 -24.59 -20.19
N LEU A 160 29.82 -24.27 -18.98
CA LEU A 160 30.61 -23.58 -17.94
C LEU A 160 31.31 -24.52 -16.96
N GLU A 161 31.22 -25.83 -17.16
CA GLU A 161 31.77 -26.85 -16.24
C GLU A 161 33.28 -26.71 -15.99
N GLN A 162 34.02 -26.14 -16.95
CA GLN A 162 35.47 -25.97 -16.90
C GLN A 162 35.94 -24.57 -16.45
N ASP A 163 35.00 -23.64 -16.24
CA ASP A 163 35.27 -22.26 -15.79
C ASP A 163 34.65 -22.00 -14.41
N LEU A 164 33.39 -22.45 -14.23
CA LEU A 164 32.54 -22.28 -13.04
C LEU A 164 32.56 -20.86 -12.47
N SER A 165 32.80 -19.87 -13.33
CA SER A 165 32.85 -18.46 -12.94
C SER A 165 31.44 -17.94 -12.72
N MET A 166 31.15 -17.50 -11.49
CA MET A 166 29.86 -16.91 -11.13
C MET A 166 29.52 -15.70 -12.02
N THR A 167 30.50 -14.87 -12.35
CA THR A 167 30.30 -13.69 -13.20
C THR A 167 29.96 -14.08 -14.63
N THR A 168 30.66 -15.07 -15.19
CA THR A 168 30.37 -15.61 -16.52
C THR A 168 28.98 -16.23 -16.55
N PHE A 169 28.60 -16.98 -15.50
CA PHE A 169 27.26 -17.53 -15.36
C PHE A 169 26.19 -16.44 -15.32
N LYS A 170 26.36 -15.40 -14.48
CA LYS A 170 25.43 -14.26 -14.41
C LYS A 170 25.26 -13.53 -15.75
N GLN A 171 26.32 -13.43 -16.56
CA GLN A 171 26.28 -12.78 -17.86
C GLN A 171 25.60 -13.63 -18.94
N LYS A 172 25.82 -14.96 -18.92
CA LYS A 172 25.30 -15.88 -19.94
C LYS A 172 23.90 -16.43 -19.62
N ASN A 173 23.53 -16.51 -18.34
CA ASN A 173 22.25 -17.07 -17.93
C ASN A 173 21.10 -16.13 -18.33
N GLN A 174 20.19 -16.65 -19.15
CA GLN A 174 18.94 -15.99 -19.55
C GLN A 174 17.72 -16.87 -19.28
N SER A 175 17.89 -17.94 -18.48
CA SER A 175 16.82 -18.90 -18.22
C SER A 175 15.67 -18.23 -17.45
N PRO A 176 14.43 -18.25 -17.98
CA PRO A 176 13.26 -17.74 -17.25
C PRO A 176 12.87 -18.64 -16.07
N GLN A 177 13.39 -19.88 -16.03
CA GLN A 177 13.05 -20.89 -15.02
C GLN A 177 13.95 -20.81 -13.78
N LEU A 178 15.14 -20.24 -13.92
CA LEU A 178 16.11 -20.15 -12.85
C LEU A 178 16.04 -18.77 -12.17
N PRO A 179 15.80 -18.67 -10.85
CA PRO A 179 15.95 -17.40 -10.15
C PRO A 179 17.40 -16.92 -10.19
N SER A 180 17.63 -15.64 -9.87
CA SER A 180 18.98 -15.08 -9.86
C SER A 180 19.92 -15.85 -8.94
N VAL A 181 21.20 -15.93 -9.28
CA VAL A 181 22.22 -16.60 -8.45
C VAL A 181 22.20 -16.09 -7.01
N ASP A 182 22.00 -14.79 -6.81
CA ASP A 182 21.91 -14.18 -5.47
C ASP A 182 20.69 -14.69 -4.68
N THR A 183 19.58 -14.99 -5.37
CA THR A 183 18.40 -15.62 -4.77
C THR A 183 18.67 -17.07 -4.38
N ILE A 184 19.35 -17.83 -5.24
CA ILE A 184 19.74 -19.22 -4.98
C ILE A 184 20.65 -19.30 -3.75
N MET A 185 21.68 -18.46 -3.68
CA MET A 185 22.63 -18.41 -2.56
C MET A 185 21.91 -18.05 -1.25
N ARG A 186 21.03 -17.05 -1.26
CA ARG A 186 20.24 -16.68 -0.06
C ARG A 186 19.32 -17.81 0.39
N ARG A 187 18.67 -18.49 -0.57
CA ARG A 187 17.69 -19.55 -0.27
C ARG A 187 18.34 -20.82 0.26
N THR A 188 19.52 -21.16 -0.25
CA THR A 188 20.30 -22.34 0.16
C THR A 188 21.22 -22.07 1.35
N ASN A 189 21.42 -20.80 1.71
CA ASN A 189 22.40 -20.35 2.70
C ASN A 189 23.82 -20.83 2.38
N LYS A 190 24.19 -20.82 1.09
CA LYS A 190 25.48 -21.29 0.58
C LYS A 190 26.12 -20.25 -0.32
N ASN A 191 27.45 -20.20 -0.28
CA ASN A 191 28.23 -19.42 -1.24
C ASN A 191 28.39 -20.17 -2.57
N TRP A 192 28.88 -19.51 -3.62
CA TRP A 192 29.00 -20.11 -4.95
C TRP A 192 29.95 -21.32 -4.99
N GLU A 193 31.05 -21.31 -4.24
CA GLU A 193 31.99 -22.44 -4.15
C GLU A 193 31.34 -23.66 -3.47
N GLU A 194 30.59 -23.43 -2.40
CA GLU A 194 29.81 -24.47 -1.72
C GLU A 194 28.74 -25.05 -2.64
N LEU A 195 28.03 -24.21 -3.40
CA LEU A 195 27.06 -24.67 -4.39
C LEU A 195 27.73 -25.55 -5.46
N MET A 196 28.86 -25.13 -6.05
CA MET A 196 29.54 -25.94 -7.05
C MET A 196 30.02 -27.28 -6.48
N SER A 197 30.49 -27.27 -5.23
CA SER A 197 30.93 -28.47 -4.53
C SER A 197 29.76 -29.44 -4.29
N GLU A 198 28.59 -28.92 -3.90
CA GLU A 198 27.36 -29.69 -3.73
C GLU A 198 26.82 -30.27 -5.05
N LEU A 199 27.01 -29.56 -6.17
CA LEU A 199 26.66 -30.06 -7.50
C LEU A 199 27.62 -31.16 -8.02
N GLY A 200 28.70 -31.44 -7.28
CA GLY A 200 29.70 -32.47 -7.58
C GLY A 200 30.92 -31.95 -8.36
N TYR A 201 31.10 -30.64 -8.47
CA TYR A 201 32.28 -30.07 -9.13
C TYR A 201 33.43 -29.84 -8.14
N ASN A 202 34.65 -30.24 -8.52
CA ASN A 202 35.85 -29.91 -7.75
C ASN A 202 36.29 -28.46 -8.05
N TYR A 203 35.56 -27.49 -7.49
CA TYR A 203 35.73 -26.07 -7.78
C TYR A 203 37.18 -25.58 -7.61
N ARG A 204 37.86 -26.03 -6.56
CA ARG A 204 39.25 -25.65 -6.25
C ARG A 204 40.23 -26.17 -7.29
N GLU A 205 40.03 -27.37 -7.80
CA GLU A 205 40.85 -27.95 -8.86
C GLU A 205 40.65 -27.22 -10.19
N ILE A 206 39.39 -27.01 -10.57
CA ILE A 206 39.03 -26.29 -11.81
C ILE A 206 39.59 -24.86 -11.81
N LYS A 207 39.51 -24.17 -10.68
CA LYS A 207 40.08 -22.83 -10.51
C LYS A 207 41.61 -22.82 -10.66
N ARG A 208 42.31 -23.82 -10.09
CA ARG A 208 43.77 -23.98 -10.25
C ARG A 208 44.14 -24.24 -11.70
N GLU A 209 43.43 -25.13 -12.39
CA GLU A 209 43.69 -25.43 -13.81
C GLU A 209 43.41 -24.25 -14.73
N LYS A 210 42.36 -23.46 -14.45
CA LYS A 210 42.11 -22.19 -15.14
C LYS A 210 43.29 -21.21 -14.96
N MET A 211 43.80 -21.04 -13.74
CA MET A 211 44.95 -20.17 -13.49
C MET A 211 46.18 -20.63 -14.27
N LYS A 212 46.50 -21.94 -14.25
CA LYS A 212 47.60 -22.51 -15.04
C LYS A 212 47.43 -22.27 -16.54
N ARG A 213 46.23 -22.49 -17.09
CA ARG A 213 45.94 -22.22 -18.52
C ARG A 213 46.14 -20.76 -18.89
N ASN A 214 45.71 -19.84 -18.04
CA ASN A 214 45.87 -18.40 -18.27
C ASN A 214 47.34 -17.96 -18.19
N LEU A 215 48.12 -18.58 -17.29
CA LEU A 215 49.57 -18.35 -17.20
C LEU A 215 50.32 -18.87 -18.43
N LYS A 216 49.91 -20.00 -19.01
CA LYS A 216 50.50 -20.56 -20.24
C LYS A 216 50.12 -19.81 -21.53
N ARG A 217 49.07 -18.99 -21.49
CA ARG A 217 48.59 -18.19 -22.64
C ARG A 217 49.15 -16.76 -22.63
N ARG A 218 49.89 -16.39 -21.60
CA ARG A 218 50.68 -15.15 -21.53
C ARG A 218 52.10 -15.44 -21.99
#